data_AF-A0A1Z4JSM4-F1
#
_entry.id   AF-A0A1Z4JSM4-F1
#
_cell.length_a   1.000
_cell.length_b   1.000
_cell.length_c   1.000
_cell.angle_alpha   90.00
_cell.angle_beta   90.00
_cell.angle_gamma   90.00
#
_symmetry.space_group_name_H-M   'P 1'
#
loop_
_entity.id
_entity.type
_entity.pdbx_description
1 polymer ?
#
loop_
_entity_poly.entity_id
_entity_poly.type
_entity_poly.pdbx_seq_one_letter_code
_entity_poly.pdbx_strand_id
1 'polypeptide(L)'
;MTTPNESTEPTISVFYDGDRSAIQLPAAIANNDEALKSTLSAYGIASARTAKVQRNEDGTITLIKQAGQNGASLAAIRQILEEAPAHQNPAIALYLQLRYQNWQNALTPECLLMMQENIRQAMHEGEIEQRTIQTALSQLDRRTPLPLSRPFSGF
;
A
#
# COMPACT_ATOMS: atom_id res chain seq x y z
N MET A 1 -16.72 61.93 -10.05
CA MET A 1 -15.98 61.26 -8.97
C MET A 1 -16.91 60.21 -8.39
N THR A 2 -16.70 58.94 -8.71
CA THR A 2 -17.50 57.84 -8.20
C THR A 2 -16.52 56.77 -7.76
N THR A 3 -16.37 56.62 -6.44
CA THR A 3 -15.55 55.58 -5.82
C THR A 3 -16.17 54.21 -6.11
N PRO A 4 -15.40 53.17 -6.47
CA PRO A 4 -15.92 51.82 -6.57
C PRO A 4 -16.18 51.26 -5.17
N ASN A 5 -17.35 50.67 -5.04
CA ASN A 5 -17.87 49.99 -3.85
C ASN A 5 -17.01 48.75 -3.57
N GLU A 6 -16.23 48.74 -2.49
CA GLU A 6 -15.59 47.52 -1.99
C GLU A 6 -16.67 46.59 -1.47
N SER A 7 -17.13 45.66 -2.32
CA SER A 7 -17.94 44.52 -1.89
C SER A 7 -17.06 43.64 -1.00
N THR A 8 -17.11 43.87 0.31
CA THR A 8 -16.53 42.97 1.30
C THR A 8 -17.43 41.74 1.39
N GLU A 9 -17.28 40.80 0.46
CA GLU A 9 -17.97 39.52 0.57
C GLU A 9 -17.54 38.84 1.88
N PRO A 10 -18.48 38.29 2.66
CA PRO A 10 -18.13 37.61 3.89
C PRO A 10 -17.20 36.45 3.57
N THR A 11 -16.01 36.44 4.17
CA THR A 11 -15.01 35.39 3.99
C THR A 11 -14.98 34.48 5.22
N ILE A 12 -14.77 33.19 4.99
CA ILE A 12 -14.71 32.13 5.98
C ILE A 12 -13.30 31.54 5.95
N SER A 13 -12.72 31.37 7.13
CA SER A 13 -11.40 30.78 7.32
C SER A 13 -11.48 29.25 7.33
N VAL A 14 -10.71 28.64 6.42
CA VAL A 14 -10.63 27.18 6.28
C VAL A 14 -9.24 26.69 6.67
N PHE A 15 -9.20 25.71 7.57
CA PHE A 15 -7.98 25.06 8.05
C PHE A 15 -7.89 23.63 7.51
N TYR A 16 -6.72 23.25 7.00
CA TYR A 16 -6.48 21.93 6.41
C TYR A 16 -5.37 21.20 7.18
N ASP A 17 -5.62 19.95 7.58
CA ASP A 17 -4.62 19.03 8.18
C ASP A 17 -3.90 19.57 9.45
N GLY A 18 -4.62 20.35 10.27
CA GLY A 18 -4.06 20.95 11.48
C GLY A 18 -3.01 22.04 11.23
N ASP A 19 -2.81 22.45 9.97
CA ASP A 19 -1.87 23.49 9.60
C ASP A 19 -2.40 24.89 10.01
N ARG A 20 -1.50 25.79 10.42
CA ARG A 20 -1.87 27.07 11.04
C ARG A 20 -2.28 28.17 10.04
N SER A 21 -2.16 27.92 8.74
CA SER A 21 -2.45 28.92 7.71
C SER A 21 -3.90 28.80 7.26
N ALA A 22 -4.74 29.74 7.68
CA ALA A 22 -6.13 29.84 7.26
C ALA A 22 -6.23 30.29 5.79
N ILE A 23 -7.00 29.55 4.98
CA ILE A 23 -7.37 29.98 3.62
C ILE A 23 -8.68 30.75 3.73
N GLN A 24 -8.70 31.99 3.24
CA GLN A 24 -9.92 32.79 3.20
C GLN A 24 -10.71 32.48 1.93
N LEU A 25 -11.93 31.98 2.08
CA LEU A 25 -12.84 31.69 0.98
C LEU A 25 -14.15 32.46 1.15
N PRO A 26 -14.79 32.93 0.08
CA PRO A 26 -16.13 33.50 0.14
C PRO A 26 -17.12 32.55 0.80
N ALA A 27 -18.02 33.08 1.64
CA ALA A 27 -19.02 32.29 2.36
C ALA A 27 -19.91 31.47 1.41
N ALA A 28 -20.17 31.98 0.20
CA ALA A 28 -20.91 31.27 -0.84
C ALA A 28 -20.24 29.94 -1.24
N ILE A 29 -18.91 29.89 -1.25
CA ILE A 29 -18.12 28.69 -1.56
C ILE A 29 -17.99 27.82 -0.31
N ALA A 30 -17.71 28.41 0.85
CA ALA A 30 -17.49 27.70 2.10
C ALA A 30 -18.75 27.00 2.67
N ASN A 31 -19.94 27.51 2.36
CA ASN A 31 -21.21 26.91 2.78
C ASN A 31 -21.67 25.73 1.89
N ASN A 32 -20.97 25.48 0.78
CA ASN A 32 -21.25 24.34 -0.09
C ASN A 32 -20.04 23.39 -0.09
N ASP A 33 -20.20 22.20 0.49
CA ASP A 33 -19.13 21.21 0.61
C ASP A 33 -18.52 20.83 -0.75
N GLU A 34 -19.33 20.74 -1.81
CA GLU A 34 -18.86 20.38 -3.15
C GLU A 34 -18.06 21.52 -3.78
N ALA A 35 -18.57 22.75 -3.67
CA ALA A 35 -17.87 23.95 -4.14
C ALA A 35 -16.55 24.15 -3.37
N LEU A 36 -16.60 24.05 -2.04
CA LEU A 36 -15.44 24.13 -1.15
C LEU A 36 -14.36 23.12 -1.55
N LYS A 37 -14.72 21.85 -1.70
CA LYS A 37 -13.79 20.78 -2.08
C LYS A 37 -13.21 20.97 -3.48
N SER A 38 -14.03 21.41 -4.43
CA SER A 38 -13.61 21.70 -5.80
C SER A 38 -12.63 22.87 -5.86
N THR A 39 -12.96 23.99 -5.20
CA THR A 39 -12.10 25.16 -5.10
C THR A 39 -10.76 24.82 -4.44
N LEU A 40 -10.76 24.11 -3.31
CA LEU A 40 -9.52 23.71 -2.65
C LEU A 40 -8.67 22.73 -3.46
N SER A 41 -9.31 21.86 -4.25
CA SER A 41 -8.59 21.01 -5.20
C SER A 41 -7.90 21.85 -6.29
N ALA A 42 -8.54 22.93 -6.76
CA ALA A 42 -7.94 23.87 -7.71
C ALA A 42 -6.77 24.67 -7.10
N TYR A 43 -6.77 24.88 -5.77
CA TYR A 43 -5.64 25.44 -5.02
C TYR A 43 -4.50 24.42 -4.77
N GLY A 44 -4.57 23.22 -5.35
CA GLY A 44 -3.54 22.19 -5.22
C GLY A 44 -3.69 21.27 -4.00
N ILE A 45 -4.78 21.39 -3.24
CA ILE A 45 -5.06 20.56 -2.06
C ILE A 45 -5.92 19.37 -2.49
N ALA A 46 -5.33 18.43 -3.23
CA ALA A 46 -6.04 17.30 -3.85
C ALA A 46 -6.79 16.39 -2.83
N SER A 47 -6.28 16.33 -1.60
CA SER A 47 -6.87 15.60 -0.46
C SER A 47 -8.13 16.25 0.12
N ALA A 48 -8.46 17.50 -0.24
CA ALA A 48 -9.70 18.15 0.19
C ALA A 48 -10.93 17.40 -0.34
N ARG A 49 -10.84 16.78 -1.52
CA ARG A 49 -11.95 16.06 -2.16
C ARG A 49 -12.53 14.95 -1.28
N THR A 50 -11.68 14.21 -0.57
CA THR A 50 -12.07 13.10 0.31
C THR A 50 -12.08 13.49 1.79
N ALA A 51 -11.76 14.74 2.13
CA ALA A 51 -11.77 15.21 3.50
C ALA A 51 -13.20 15.30 4.06
N LYS A 52 -13.32 15.13 5.38
CA LYS A 52 -14.53 15.43 6.14
C LYS A 52 -14.52 16.91 6.48
N VAL A 53 -15.62 17.59 6.18
CA VAL A 53 -15.81 19.01 6.51
C VAL A 53 -16.40 19.08 7.92
N GLN A 54 -15.70 19.76 8.83
CA GLN A 54 -16.21 20.08 10.16
C GLN A 54 -16.39 21.59 10.25
N ARG A 55 -17.61 22.03 10.58
CA ARG A 55 -17.94 23.44 10.81
C ARG A 55 -17.94 23.67 12.31
N ASN A 56 -17.18 24.66 12.76
CA ASN A 56 -17.06 25.01 14.17
C ASN A 56 -18.04 26.14 14.53
N GLU A 57 -18.36 26.27 15.81
CA GLU A 57 -19.28 27.30 16.30
C GLU A 57 -18.72 28.72 16.17
N ASP A 58 -17.39 28.86 16.07
CA ASP A 58 -16.68 30.12 15.82
C ASP A 58 -16.72 30.57 14.35
N GLY A 59 -17.45 29.86 13.49
CA GLY A 59 -17.57 30.16 12.07
C GLY A 59 -16.40 29.68 11.21
N THR A 60 -15.44 28.94 11.78
CA THR A 60 -14.34 28.34 11.01
C THR A 60 -14.70 26.98 10.44
N ILE A 61 -14.01 26.58 9.37
CA ILE A 61 -14.16 25.25 8.77
C ILE A 61 -12.84 24.49 8.88
N THR A 62 -12.88 23.30 9.45
CA THR A 62 -11.73 22.38 9.52
C THR A 62 -11.95 21.21 8.56
N LEU A 63 -10.97 20.98 7.69
CA LEU A 63 -10.94 19.82 6.80
C LEU A 63 -10.07 18.74 7.43
N ILE A 64 -10.72 17.65 7.81
CA ILE A 64 -10.07 16.49 8.37
C ILE A 64 -9.83 15.50 7.25
N LYS A 65 -8.55 15.28 6.92
CA LYS A 65 -8.13 14.24 5.98
C LYS A 65 -8.68 12.91 6.48
N GLN A 66 -9.48 12.25 5.66
CA GLN A 66 -9.90 10.88 5.96
C GLN A 66 -8.73 9.95 5.65
N ALA A 67 -8.48 8.99 6.55
CA ALA A 67 -7.59 7.88 6.23
C ALA A 67 -8.14 7.22 4.95
N GLY A 68 -7.35 7.21 3.88
CA GLY A 68 -7.79 6.59 2.63
C GLY A 68 -8.04 5.10 2.83
N GLN A 69 -8.98 4.52 2.08
CA GLN A 69 -9.16 3.06 1.96
C GLN A 69 -8.01 2.40 1.17
N ASN A 70 -6.78 2.88 1.36
CA ASN A 70 -5.64 2.45 0.57
C ASN A 70 -5.01 1.22 1.23
N GLY A 71 -5.48 0.05 0.83
CA GLY A 71 -4.88 -1.25 1.09
C GLY A 71 -5.62 -2.34 0.33
N ALA A 72 -4.91 -3.39 -0.10
CA ALA A 72 -5.61 -4.62 -0.50
C ALA A 72 -6.34 -5.15 0.75
N SER A 73 -7.60 -5.54 0.60
CA SER A 73 -8.33 -6.14 1.72
C SER A 73 -7.58 -7.39 2.20
N LEU A 74 -7.54 -7.63 3.52
CA LEU A 74 -6.94 -8.85 4.06
C LEU A 74 -7.54 -10.11 3.42
N ALA A 75 -8.82 -10.05 3.02
CA ALA A 75 -9.48 -11.10 2.26
C ALA A 75 -8.84 -11.34 0.89
N ALA A 76 -8.54 -10.29 0.12
CA ALA A 76 -7.89 -10.41 -1.18
C ALA A 76 -6.45 -10.94 -1.06
N ILE A 77 -5.69 -10.46 -0.06
CA ILE A 77 -4.33 -10.97 0.20
C ILE A 77 -4.38 -12.46 0.59
N ARG A 78 -5.32 -12.83 1.47
CA ARG A 78 -5.51 -14.22 1.89
C ARG A 78 -5.86 -15.12 0.70
N GLN A 79 -6.78 -14.69 -0.16
CA GLN A 79 -7.16 -15.46 -1.35
C GLN A 79 -5.96 -15.71 -2.28
N ILE A 80 -5.13 -14.68 -2.53
CA ILE A 80 -3.91 -14.83 -3.34
C ILE A 80 -2.94 -15.84 -2.71
N LEU A 81 -2.80 -15.82 -1.38
CA LEU A 81 -1.92 -16.77 -0.66
C LEU A 81 -2.48 -18.21 -0.66
N GLU A 82 -3.80 -18.37 -0.64
CA GLU A 82 -4.46 -19.69 -0.70
C GLU A 82 -4.44 -20.29 -2.12
N GLU A 83 -4.53 -19.45 -3.15
CA GLU A 83 -4.46 -19.87 -4.56
C GLU A 83 -3.01 -20.06 -5.06
N ALA A 84 -2.02 -19.59 -4.30
CA ALA A 84 -0.62 -19.75 -4.67
C ALA A 84 -0.27 -21.25 -4.72
N PRO A 85 0.32 -21.74 -5.83
CA PRO A 85 0.68 -23.14 -5.96
C PRO A 85 1.71 -23.51 -4.88
N ALA A 86 1.53 -24.67 -4.27
CA ALA A 86 2.50 -25.21 -3.32
C ALA A 86 3.84 -25.40 -4.04
N HIS A 87 4.84 -24.62 -3.63
CA HIS A 87 6.21 -24.70 -4.13
C HIS A 87 7.13 -25.12 -2.98
N GLN A 88 8.07 -26.01 -3.28
CA GLN A 88 9.07 -26.44 -2.33
C GLN A 88 10.46 -26.24 -2.93
N ASN A 89 11.36 -25.69 -2.11
CA ASN A 89 12.75 -25.52 -2.50
C ASN A 89 13.35 -26.86 -2.98
N PRO A 90 14.01 -26.88 -4.16
CA PRO A 90 14.45 -28.12 -4.79
C PRO A 90 15.47 -28.91 -3.97
N ALA A 91 16.34 -28.22 -3.20
CA ALA A 91 17.26 -28.89 -2.28
C ALA A 91 16.53 -29.61 -1.14
N ILE A 92 15.45 -29.02 -0.61
CA ILE A 92 14.64 -29.64 0.43
C ILE A 92 13.88 -30.85 -0.15
N ALA A 93 13.28 -30.70 -1.33
CA ALA A 93 12.59 -31.79 -2.01
C ALA A 93 13.52 -32.99 -2.24
N LEU A 94 14.73 -32.74 -2.77
CA LEU A 94 15.73 -33.78 -3.00
C LEU A 94 16.22 -34.43 -1.69
N TYR A 95 16.45 -33.63 -0.65
CA TYR A 95 16.81 -34.15 0.67
C TYR A 95 15.77 -35.13 1.21
N LEU A 96 14.47 -34.78 1.13
CA LEU A 96 13.39 -35.64 1.59
C LEU A 96 13.33 -36.95 0.78
N GLN A 97 13.52 -36.86 -0.55
CA GLN A 97 13.58 -38.03 -1.41
C GLN A 97 14.75 -38.96 -1.04
N LEU A 98 15.97 -38.42 -0.88
CA LEU A 98 17.15 -39.20 -0.50
C LEU A 98 16.99 -39.82 0.88
N ARG A 99 16.41 -39.09 1.83
CA ARG A 99 16.13 -39.60 3.18
C ARG A 99 15.14 -40.77 3.14
N TYR A 100 14.09 -40.67 2.33
CA TYR A 100 13.12 -41.74 2.14
C TYR A 100 13.78 -42.99 1.51
N GLN A 101 14.59 -42.81 0.46
CA GLN A 101 15.32 -43.90 -0.18
C GLN A 101 16.32 -44.57 0.77
N ASN A 102 17.02 -43.78 1.60
CA ASN A 102 17.94 -44.31 2.60
C ASN A 102 17.20 -45.15 3.64
N TRP A 103 16.02 -44.71 4.09
CA TRP A 103 15.20 -45.48 5.02
C TRP A 103 14.74 -46.83 4.45
N GLN A 104 14.59 -46.92 3.14
CA GLN A 104 14.28 -48.15 2.41
C GLN A 104 15.52 -49.03 2.11
N ASN A 105 16.72 -48.64 2.58
CA ASN A 105 18.01 -49.25 2.21
C ASN A 105 18.27 -49.29 0.69
N ALA A 106 17.62 -48.40 -0.08
CA ALA A 106 17.76 -48.32 -1.54
C ALA A 106 18.86 -47.35 -1.98
N LEU A 107 19.44 -46.60 -1.04
CA LEU A 107 20.46 -45.60 -1.31
C LEU A 107 21.87 -46.22 -1.16
N THR A 108 22.50 -46.56 -2.29
CA THR A 108 23.89 -47.02 -2.30
C THR A 108 24.86 -45.90 -2.66
N PRO A 109 26.17 -46.02 -2.35
CA PRO A 109 27.18 -45.05 -2.76
C PRO A 109 27.23 -44.82 -4.28
N GLU A 110 27.01 -45.86 -5.07
CA GLU A 110 26.98 -45.79 -6.53
C GLU A 110 25.80 -44.95 -7.02
N CYS A 111 24.62 -45.10 -6.40
CA CYS A 111 23.48 -44.23 -6.68
C CYS A 111 23.79 -42.76 -6.37
N LEU A 112 24.48 -42.48 -5.26
CA LEU A 112 24.87 -41.11 -4.91
C LEU A 112 25.86 -40.51 -5.92
N LEU A 113 26.82 -41.32 -6.41
CA LEU A 113 27.75 -40.90 -7.46
C LEU A 113 27.01 -40.60 -8.77
N MET A 114 26.03 -41.42 -9.15
CA MET A 114 25.20 -41.17 -10.34
C MET A 114 24.33 -39.92 -10.20
N MET A 115 23.88 -39.60 -8.99
CA MET A 115 23.04 -38.43 -8.71
C MET A 115 23.84 -37.15 -8.42
N GLN A 116 25.18 -37.19 -8.48
CA GLN A 116 26.04 -36.08 -8.06
C GLN A 116 25.68 -34.76 -8.75
N GLU A 117 25.40 -34.79 -10.05
CA GLU A 117 25.05 -33.58 -10.79
C GLU A 117 23.67 -33.06 -10.39
N ASN A 118 22.69 -33.96 -10.23
CA ASN A 118 21.35 -33.59 -9.75
C ASN A 118 21.40 -32.98 -8.34
N ILE A 119 22.26 -33.53 -7.46
CA ILE A 119 22.48 -33.00 -6.11
C ILE A 119 23.07 -31.60 -6.19
N ARG A 120 24.11 -31.39 -7.01
CA ARG A 120 24.72 -30.06 -7.21
C ARG A 120 23.71 -29.06 -7.75
N GLN A 121 22.95 -29.44 -8.76
CA GLN A 121 21.95 -28.58 -9.38
C GLN A 121 20.86 -28.20 -8.37
N ALA A 122 20.28 -29.17 -7.65
CA ALA A 122 19.26 -28.90 -6.64
C ALA A 122 19.77 -27.99 -5.51
N MET A 123 21.02 -28.19 -5.07
CA MET A 123 21.64 -27.28 -4.08
C MET A 123 21.82 -25.87 -4.65
N HIS A 124 22.33 -25.74 -5.88
CA HIS A 124 22.54 -24.44 -6.52
C HIS A 124 21.23 -23.66 -6.69
N GLU A 125 20.21 -24.32 -7.23
CA GLU A 125 18.87 -23.73 -7.39
C GLU A 125 18.25 -23.40 -6.02
N GLY A 126 18.42 -24.28 -5.03
CA GLY A 126 17.94 -24.08 -3.68
C GLY A 126 18.57 -22.86 -2.98
N GLU A 127 19.88 -22.65 -3.17
CA GLU A 127 20.58 -21.47 -2.65
C GLU A 127 20.11 -20.17 -3.32
N ILE A 128 19.90 -20.19 -4.64
CA ILE A 128 19.37 -19.03 -5.38
C ILE A 128 17.99 -18.66 -4.86
N GLU A 129 17.11 -19.64 -4.69
CA GLU A 129 15.76 -19.42 -4.18
C GLU A 129 15.80 -18.85 -2.75
N GLN A 130 16.64 -19.41 -1.87
CA GLN A 130 16.82 -18.90 -0.52
C GLN A 130 17.28 -17.43 -0.50
N ARG A 131 18.27 -17.07 -1.31
CA ARG A 131 18.75 -15.68 -1.42
C ARG A 131 17.66 -14.74 -1.95
N THR A 132 16.87 -15.22 -2.90
CA THR A 132 15.76 -14.46 -3.49
C THR A 132 14.70 -14.17 -2.43
N ILE A 133 14.30 -15.17 -1.65
CA ILE A 133 13.35 -15.02 -0.54
C ILE A 133 13.89 -14.06 0.53
N GLN A 134 15.15 -14.23 0.95
CA GLN A 134 15.78 -13.32 1.92
C GLN A 134 15.81 -11.88 1.42
N THR A 135 16.12 -11.69 0.14
CA THR A 135 16.10 -10.36 -0.49
C THR A 135 14.70 -9.78 -0.47
N ALA A 136 13.68 -10.54 -0.88
CA ALA A 136 12.29 -10.11 -0.86
C ALA A 136 11.81 -9.73 0.55
N LEU A 137 12.10 -10.57 1.57
CA LEU A 137 11.78 -10.28 2.96
C LEU A 137 12.48 -9.02 3.46
N SER A 138 13.77 -8.85 3.16
CA SER A 138 14.50 -7.64 3.55
C SER A 138 13.94 -6.38 2.88
N GLN A 139 13.40 -6.48 1.66
CA GLN A 139 12.75 -5.37 0.97
C GLN A 139 11.37 -5.07 1.58
N LEU A 140 10.63 -6.09 2.01
CA LEU A 140 9.36 -5.92 2.70
C LEU A 140 9.57 -5.24 4.06
N ASP A 141 10.54 -5.68 4.85
CA ASP A 141 10.85 -5.10 6.16
C ASP A 141 11.31 -3.64 6.07
N ARG A 142 12.03 -3.29 4.99
CA ARG A 142 12.59 -1.95 4.80
C ARG A 142 11.63 -0.96 4.15
N ARG A 143 10.54 -1.41 3.53
CA ARG A 143 9.59 -0.52 2.86
C ARG A 143 8.55 -0.03 3.86
N THR A 144 8.49 1.29 4.03
CA THR A 144 7.32 1.96 4.59
C THR A 144 6.10 1.67 3.69
N PRO A 145 4.89 1.52 4.27
CA PRO A 145 3.67 1.23 3.50
C PRO A 145 3.55 2.19 2.30
N LEU A 146 3.52 1.61 1.10
CA LEU A 146 3.43 2.38 -0.13
C LEU A 146 1.97 2.74 -0.39
N PRO A 147 1.66 4.02 -0.66
CA PRO A 147 0.32 4.40 -1.11
C PRO A 147 0.05 3.72 -2.46
N LEU A 148 -1.11 3.09 -2.58
CA LEU A 148 -1.58 2.51 -3.84
C LEU A 148 -1.69 3.60 -4.90
N SER A 149 -1.12 3.35 -6.08
CA SER A 149 -1.16 4.26 -7.23
C SER A 149 -2.53 4.30 -7.92
N ARG A 150 -3.41 3.34 -7.62
CA ARG A 150 -4.80 3.30 -8.09
C ARG A 150 -5.74 2.81 -6.98
N PRO A 151 -6.88 3.48 -6.75
CA PRO A 151 -7.91 2.98 -5.85
C PRO A 151 -8.50 1.69 -6.41
N PHE A 152 -8.74 0.70 -5.55
CA PHE A 152 -9.54 -0.47 -5.93
C PHE A 152 -10.99 -0.02 -6.14
N SER A 153 -11.50 -0.17 -7.35
CA SER A 153 -12.93 0.01 -7.64
C SER A 153 -13.69 -1.21 -7.14
N GLY A 154 -14.35 -1.10 -5.99
CA GLY A 154 -15.22 -2.15 -5.48
C GLY A 154 -15.35 -2.16 -3.96
N PHE A 155 -16.04 -1.16 -3.41
CA PHE A 155 -16.92 -1.25 -2.24
C PHE A 155 -17.98 -0.17 -2.36
#